data_AF-A0A9N9RAN3-F1
#
_entry.id   AF-A0A9N9RAN3-F1
#
_cell.length_a   1.000
_cell.length_b   1.000
_cell.length_c   1.000
_cell.angle_alpha   90.00
_cell.angle_beta   90.00
_cell.angle_gamma   90.00
#
_symmetry.space_group_name_H-M   'P 1'
#
loop_
_entity.id
_entity.type
_entity.pdbx_description
1 polymer ?
#
loop_
_entity_poly.entity_id
_entity_poly.type
_entity_poly.pdbx_seq_one_letter_code
_entity_poly.pdbx_strand_id
1 'polypeptide(L)'
;MGPIRHNKDVTYPTNFDAREVWPGYISPIVDQGWCGSDWAVAIAGVMSDRFAIQSNGAENLQLSPQSLLSCNRRMQRGCDGGHIDVAWNFAKNQGIVDDECYPYEATASQCKLHRRASLIEDGCEPPASVPQRTSRYKVGPPGRLQKEIDIMYDIMQSGPVHGKNQKALSHLET
;
A
#
# COMPACT_ATOMS: atom_id res chain seq x y z
N MET A 1 7.62 11.85 7.41
CA MET A 1 7.69 10.55 8.12
C MET A 1 8.95 10.51 8.96
N GLY A 2 8.87 10.02 10.20
CA GLY A 2 10.04 9.83 11.06
C GLY A 2 10.82 8.54 10.70
N PRO A 3 12.10 8.42 11.11
CA PRO A 3 12.86 7.19 10.95
C PRO A 3 12.27 6.05 11.81
N ILE A 4 12.23 4.84 11.26
CA ILE A 4 11.97 3.60 12.01
C ILE A 4 13.32 2.94 12.29
N ARG A 5 13.49 2.43 13.51
CA ARG A 5 14.67 1.67 13.95
C ARG A 5 14.20 0.50 14.79
N HIS A 6 14.64 -0.70 14.47
CA HIS A 6 14.22 -1.91 15.16
C HIS A 6 15.15 -2.29 16.33
N ASN A 7 16.39 -1.79 16.36
CA ASN A 7 17.37 -1.99 17.46
C ASN A 7 17.35 -3.43 18.01
N LYS A 8 17.30 -4.42 17.12
CA LYS A 8 17.31 -5.85 17.47
C LYS A 8 18.63 -6.49 17.05
N ASP A 9 19.11 -7.39 17.91
CA ASP A 9 20.19 -8.30 17.58
C ASP A 9 19.57 -9.61 17.08
N VAL A 10 19.55 -9.79 15.76
CA VAL A 10 18.89 -10.92 15.08
C VAL A 10 19.82 -11.42 13.99
N THR A 11 19.91 -12.74 13.84
CA THR A 11 20.59 -13.36 12.71
C THR A 11 19.69 -13.32 11.48
N TYR A 12 20.16 -12.66 10.43
CA TYR A 12 19.45 -12.56 9.16
C TYR A 12 19.75 -13.78 8.27
N PRO A 13 18.75 -14.32 7.56
CA PRO A 13 19.01 -15.36 6.57
C PRO A 13 19.77 -14.78 5.38
N THR A 14 20.49 -15.64 4.65
CA THR A 14 21.23 -15.25 3.45
C THR A 14 20.30 -14.90 2.28
N ASN A 15 19.08 -15.43 2.28
CA ASN A 15 18.02 -15.10 1.33
C ASN A 15 16.68 -15.00 2.07
N PHE A 16 15.77 -14.20 1.50
CA PHE A 16 14.40 -14.09 1.99
C PHE A 16 13.50 -13.78 0.81
N ASP A 17 12.46 -14.58 0.60
CA ASP A 17 11.42 -14.33 -0.36
C ASP A 17 10.06 -14.38 0.34
N ALA A 18 9.36 -13.24 0.35
CA ALA A 18 8.05 -13.11 0.99
C ALA A 18 7.01 -14.05 0.36
N ARG A 19 7.17 -14.42 -0.91
CA ARG A 19 6.26 -15.33 -1.64
C ARG A 19 6.42 -16.78 -1.20
N GLU A 20 7.62 -17.16 -0.79
CA GLU A 20 7.91 -18.49 -0.25
C GLU A 20 7.54 -18.61 1.22
N VAL A 21 7.77 -17.53 2.00
CA VAL A 21 7.48 -17.50 3.44
C VAL A 21 5.97 -17.34 3.72
N TRP A 22 5.27 -16.55 2.91
CA TRP A 22 3.83 -16.33 3.02
C TRP A 22 3.11 -16.67 1.71
N PRO A 23 3.07 -17.97 1.34
CA PRO A 23 2.46 -18.40 0.10
C PRO A 23 0.97 -18.03 0.09
N GLY A 24 0.54 -17.35 -0.98
CA GLY A 24 -0.83 -16.92 -1.17
C GLY A 24 -1.21 -15.62 -0.46
N TYR A 25 -0.32 -14.98 0.30
CA TYR A 25 -0.57 -13.67 0.94
C TYR A 25 0.02 -12.49 0.18
N ILE A 26 0.94 -12.75 -0.75
CA ILE A 26 1.49 -11.71 -1.61
C ILE A 26 0.53 -11.48 -2.77
N SER A 27 0.04 -10.25 -2.88
CA SER A 27 -0.94 -9.83 -3.87
C SER A 27 -0.43 -10.02 -5.32
N PRO A 28 -1.34 -10.24 -6.28
CA PRO A 28 -0.98 -10.31 -7.69
C PRO A 28 -0.29 -9.04 -8.19
N ILE A 29 0.49 -9.19 -9.26
CA ILE A 29 1.11 -8.04 -9.92
C ILE A 29 0.02 -7.23 -10.62
N VAL A 30 -0.05 -5.94 -10.31
CA VAL A 30 -0.98 -4.98 -10.92
C VAL A 30 -0.27 -4.22 -12.03
N ASP A 31 -0.88 -4.17 -13.22
CA ASP A 31 -0.42 -3.32 -14.33
C ASP A 31 -0.98 -1.91 -14.17
N GLN A 32 -0.10 -0.91 -14.03
CA GLN A 32 -0.49 0.50 -13.93
C GLN A 32 -0.92 1.12 -15.28
N GLY A 33 -0.71 0.39 -16.38
CA GLY A 33 -0.97 0.86 -17.73
C GLY A 33 -0.16 2.12 -18.07
N TRP A 34 -0.78 3.06 -18.78
CA TRP A 34 -0.16 4.32 -19.20
C TRP A 34 -0.08 5.36 -18.07
N CYS A 35 -0.85 5.17 -17.00
CA CYS A 35 -0.96 6.14 -15.92
C CYS A 35 0.29 6.06 -15.02
N GLY A 36 0.94 7.19 -14.75
CA GLY A 36 2.01 7.33 -13.76
C GLY A 36 1.50 7.24 -12.32
N SER A 37 0.80 6.15 -12.00
CA SER A 37 0.23 5.87 -10.67
C SER A 37 1.00 4.77 -9.93
N ASP A 38 2.28 4.59 -10.22
CA ASP A 38 3.19 3.68 -9.50
C ASP A 38 3.15 3.92 -7.99
N TRP A 39 3.03 5.20 -7.60
CA TRP A 39 2.89 5.62 -6.21
C TRP A 39 1.61 5.09 -5.54
N ALA A 40 0.52 4.90 -6.28
CA ALA A 40 -0.74 4.38 -5.75
C ALA A 40 -0.73 2.85 -5.75
N VAL A 41 -0.27 2.25 -6.85
CA VAL A 41 -0.15 0.79 -7.03
C VAL A 41 0.78 0.19 -5.98
N ALA A 42 1.95 0.79 -5.76
CA ALA A 42 2.91 0.27 -4.79
C ALA A 42 2.39 0.33 -3.35
N ILE A 43 1.62 1.37 -3.00
CA ILE A 43 1.07 1.52 -1.65
C ILE A 43 -0.07 0.54 -1.41
N ALA A 44 -0.98 0.42 -2.38
CA ALA A 44 -2.08 -0.53 -2.32
C ALA A 44 -1.56 -1.99 -2.25
N GLY A 45 -0.55 -2.34 -3.05
CA GLY A 45 0.08 -3.66 -3.02
C GLY A 45 0.72 -3.97 -1.67
N VAL A 46 1.60 -3.08 -1.17
CA VAL A 46 2.22 -3.26 0.16
C VAL A 46 1.16 -3.36 1.26
N MET A 47 0.11 -2.56 1.21
CA MET A 47 -0.97 -2.66 2.19
C MET A 47 -1.68 -4.01 2.10
N SER A 48 -2.03 -4.48 0.89
CA SER A 48 -2.70 -5.77 0.66
C SER A 48 -1.89 -6.92 1.27
N ASP A 49 -0.61 -7.00 0.94
CA ASP A 49 0.29 -8.04 1.45
C ASP A 49 0.36 -8.01 2.98
N ARG A 50 0.51 -6.82 3.55
CA ARG A 50 0.65 -6.65 5.00
C ARG A 50 -0.63 -6.96 5.75
N PHE A 51 -1.80 -6.63 5.20
CA PHE A 51 -3.08 -7.01 5.78
C PHE A 51 -3.26 -8.53 5.78
N ALA A 52 -2.95 -9.19 4.66
CA ALA A 52 -2.98 -10.65 4.58
C ALA A 52 -2.03 -11.29 5.61
N ILE A 53 -0.77 -10.83 5.69
CA ILE A 53 0.23 -11.35 6.62
C ILE A 53 -0.17 -11.15 8.09
N GLN A 54 -0.55 -9.92 8.48
CA GLN A 54 -0.85 -9.60 9.89
C GLN A 54 -2.15 -10.22 10.38
N SER A 55 -3.12 -10.41 9.48
CA SER A 55 -4.39 -11.06 9.80
C SER A 55 -4.35 -12.59 9.66
N ASN A 56 -3.18 -13.15 9.30
CA ASN A 56 -3.02 -14.55 8.97
C ASN A 56 -4.06 -15.05 7.95
N GLY A 57 -4.21 -14.30 6.85
CA GLY A 57 -5.08 -14.62 5.73
C GLY A 57 -6.53 -14.19 5.88
N ALA A 58 -6.97 -13.73 7.07
CA ALA A 58 -8.35 -13.29 7.25
C ALA A 58 -8.68 -12.03 6.42
N GLU A 59 -7.71 -11.18 6.14
CA GLU A 59 -7.84 -10.00 5.27
C GLU A 59 -6.99 -10.14 4.01
N ASN A 60 -7.07 -11.30 3.36
CA ASN A 60 -6.36 -11.56 2.11
C ASN A 60 -7.18 -11.08 0.91
N LEU A 61 -6.98 -9.82 0.53
CA LEU A 61 -7.69 -9.15 -0.55
C LEU A 61 -6.81 -8.08 -1.19
N GLN A 62 -7.13 -7.72 -2.43
CA GLN A 62 -6.43 -6.65 -3.14
C GLN A 62 -7.06 -5.31 -2.80
N LEU A 63 -6.26 -4.39 -2.27
CA LEU A 63 -6.68 -3.02 -2.01
C LEU A 63 -6.62 -2.18 -3.28
N SER A 64 -7.56 -1.26 -3.43
CA SER A 64 -7.74 -0.45 -4.64
C SER A 64 -6.67 0.63 -4.78
N PRO A 65 -5.77 0.54 -5.79
CA PRO A 65 -4.91 1.66 -6.16
C PRO A 65 -5.72 2.85 -6.66
N GLN A 66 -6.88 2.59 -7.29
CA GLN A 66 -7.74 3.63 -7.84
C GLN A 66 -8.33 4.53 -6.75
N SER A 67 -8.66 3.98 -5.59
CA SER A 67 -9.14 4.77 -4.46
C SER A 67 -8.11 5.81 -4.01
N LEU A 68 -6.81 5.48 -4.03
CA LEU A 68 -5.73 6.44 -3.82
C LEU A 68 -5.66 7.45 -4.97
N LEU A 69 -5.63 6.95 -6.20
CA LEU A 69 -5.49 7.77 -7.42
C LEU A 69 -6.59 8.85 -7.52
N SER A 70 -7.85 8.48 -7.29
CA SER A 70 -9.00 9.37 -7.44
C SER A 70 -9.24 10.24 -6.20
N CYS A 71 -9.00 9.73 -4.99
CA CYS A 71 -9.38 10.42 -3.74
C CYS A 71 -8.24 11.13 -3.01
N ASN A 72 -6.99 10.72 -3.17
CA ASN A 72 -5.85 11.44 -2.60
C ASN A 72 -5.38 12.58 -3.52
N ARG A 73 -6.20 13.62 -3.75
CA ARG A 73 -5.85 14.67 -4.74
C ARG A 73 -4.91 15.77 -4.23
N ARG A 74 -4.90 16.03 -2.92
CA ARG A 74 -4.10 17.12 -2.34
C ARG A 74 -2.62 16.75 -2.34
N MET A 75 -1.78 17.57 -3.00
CA MET A 75 -0.34 17.31 -3.18
C MET A 75 -0.06 16.00 -3.94
N GLN A 76 -0.94 15.62 -4.86
CA GLN A 76 -0.72 14.54 -5.82
C GLN A 76 -1.00 15.04 -7.23
N ARG A 77 -0.45 14.36 -8.25
CA ARG A 77 -0.66 14.70 -9.67
C ARG A 77 -1.35 13.58 -10.45
N GLY A 78 -1.99 12.65 -9.75
CA GLY A 78 -2.74 11.56 -10.38
C GLY A 78 -1.85 10.69 -11.24
N CYS A 79 -2.14 10.65 -12.56
CA CYS A 79 -1.35 9.92 -13.55
C CYS A 79 -0.04 10.59 -13.94
N ASP A 80 0.24 11.81 -13.47
CA ASP A 80 1.53 12.49 -13.69
C ASP A 80 2.50 12.28 -12.50
N GLY A 81 2.26 11.23 -11.70
CA GLY A 81 3.06 10.88 -10.53
C GLY A 81 2.48 11.35 -9.19
N GLY A 82 3.16 10.93 -8.13
CA GLY A 82 2.73 11.21 -6.77
C GLY A 82 3.81 11.02 -5.70
N HIS A 83 3.51 11.57 -4.54
CA HIS A 83 4.32 11.55 -3.35
C HIS A 83 3.87 10.42 -2.42
N ILE A 84 4.75 9.46 -2.21
CA ILE A 84 4.56 8.27 -1.35
C ILE A 84 4.21 8.65 0.09
N ASP A 85 4.79 9.72 0.63
CA ASP A 85 4.51 10.16 1.99
C ASP A 85 3.13 10.78 2.15
N VAL A 86 2.63 11.44 1.10
CA VAL A 86 1.26 11.92 1.06
C VAL A 86 0.28 10.74 0.97
N ALA A 87 0.58 9.73 0.16
CA ALA A 87 -0.24 8.52 0.01
C ALA A 87 -0.35 7.72 1.31
N TRP A 88 0.77 7.45 1.98
CA TRP A 88 0.76 6.78 3.29
C TRP A 88 -0.01 7.56 4.37
N ASN A 89 0.12 8.90 4.38
CA ASN A 89 -0.67 9.73 5.29
C ASN A 89 -2.16 9.72 4.96
N PHE A 90 -2.52 9.60 3.68
CA PHE A 90 -3.91 9.42 3.28
C PHE A 90 -4.45 8.07 3.79
N ALA A 91 -3.72 6.97 3.56
CA ALA A 91 -4.07 5.65 4.05
C ALA A 91 -4.20 5.61 5.59
N LYS A 92 -3.33 6.30 6.33
CA LYS A 92 -3.46 6.45 7.79
C LYS A 92 -4.76 7.17 8.20
N ASN A 93 -5.06 8.31 7.58
CA ASN A 93 -6.09 9.21 8.07
C ASN A 93 -7.50 8.88 7.54
N GLN A 94 -7.59 8.56 6.25
CA GLN A 94 -8.84 8.27 5.54
C GLN A 94 -9.04 6.76 5.36
N GLY A 95 -7.96 6.02 5.12
CA GLY A 95 -8.03 4.63 4.70
C GLY A 95 -8.36 4.49 3.22
N ILE A 96 -8.25 3.26 2.72
CA ILE A 96 -8.59 2.88 1.35
C ILE A 96 -9.58 1.72 1.36
N VAL A 97 -10.17 1.45 0.19
CA VAL A 97 -11.12 0.35 0.00
C VAL A 97 -10.47 -0.74 -0.84
N ASP A 98 -11.11 -1.89 -0.95
CA ASP A 98 -10.70 -2.99 -1.81
C ASP A 98 -10.98 -2.70 -3.29
N ASP A 99 -10.29 -3.44 -4.17
CA ASP A 99 -10.38 -3.27 -5.62
C ASP A 99 -11.75 -3.68 -6.18
N GLU A 100 -12.47 -4.61 -5.51
CA GLU A 100 -13.83 -4.96 -5.91
C GLU A 100 -14.79 -3.79 -5.72
N CYS A 101 -14.65 -3.03 -4.62
CA CYS A 101 -15.44 -1.83 -4.38
C CYS A 101 -15.06 -0.65 -5.30
N TYR A 102 -13.76 -0.47 -5.58
CA TYR A 102 -13.28 0.62 -6.43
C TYR A 102 -12.26 0.11 -7.46
N PRO A 103 -12.71 -0.45 -8.60
CA PRO A 103 -11.84 -1.07 -9.59
C PRO A 103 -10.81 -0.12 -10.21
N TYR A 104 -9.66 -0.66 -10.60
CA TYR A 104 -8.60 0.09 -11.26
C TYR A 104 -8.91 0.40 -12.73
N GLU A 105 -8.92 1.69 -13.06
CA GLU A 105 -9.25 2.21 -14.40
C GLU A 105 -8.05 2.92 -15.07
N ALA A 106 -6.90 2.99 -14.40
CA ALA A 106 -5.69 3.70 -14.87
C ALA A 106 -5.97 5.13 -15.36
N THR A 107 -6.86 5.85 -14.68
CA THR A 107 -7.24 7.22 -15.02
C THR A 107 -7.49 8.06 -13.78
N ALA A 108 -7.21 9.36 -13.86
CA ALA A 108 -7.47 10.31 -12.80
C ALA A 108 -8.97 10.71 -12.79
N SER A 109 -9.83 9.82 -12.30
CA SER A 109 -11.27 10.04 -12.20
C SER A 109 -11.66 10.83 -10.94
N GLN A 110 -12.90 11.33 -10.91
CA GLN A 110 -13.44 11.99 -9.72
C GLN A 110 -13.58 10.97 -8.58
N CYS A 111 -13.19 11.37 -7.36
CA CYS A 111 -13.41 10.55 -6.17
C CYS A 111 -14.91 10.33 -5.94
N LYS A 112 -15.31 9.05 -5.89
CA LYS A 112 -16.69 8.61 -5.60
C LYS A 112 -16.89 8.28 -4.10
N LEU A 113 -15.80 8.14 -3.35
CA LEU A 113 -15.86 7.85 -1.91
C LEU A 113 -16.13 9.11 -1.10
N HIS A 114 -16.92 8.98 -0.05
CA HIS A 114 -17.22 10.07 0.86
C HIS A 114 -16.01 10.40 1.75
N ARG A 115 -15.96 11.61 2.30
CA ARG A 115 -14.88 11.99 3.23
C ARG A 115 -15.15 11.39 4.61
N ARG A 116 -14.18 10.64 5.16
CA ARG A 116 -14.26 10.01 6.50
C ARG A 116 -15.46 9.06 6.70
N ALA A 117 -15.92 8.39 5.65
CA ALA A 117 -16.98 7.39 5.76
C ALA A 117 -16.43 5.97 5.94
N SER A 118 -17.31 5.07 6.35
CA SER A 118 -17.13 3.62 6.44
C SER A 118 -17.26 2.95 5.07
N LEU A 119 -16.93 1.66 4.99
CA LEU A 119 -17.13 0.84 3.78
C LEU A 119 -18.60 0.86 3.35
N ILE A 120 -19.51 0.65 4.31
CA ILE A 120 -20.95 0.56 4.06
C ILE A 120 -21.53 1.89 3.54
N GLU A 121 -21.08 3.01 4.10
CA GLU A 121 -21.51 4.34 3.65
C GLU A 121 -21.03 4.68 2.23
N ASP A 122 -19.97 4.03 1.74
CA ASP A 122 -19.53 4.14 0.34
C ASP A 122 -20.15 3.08 -0.57
N GLY A 123 -21.00 2.19 -0.05
CA GLY A 123 -21.56 1.08 -0.80
C GLY A 123 -20.58 -0.07 -1.06
N CYS A 124 -19.47 -0.14 -0.33
CA CYS A 124 -18.57 -1.29 -0.37
C CYS A 124 -19.10 -2.43 0.50
N GLU A 125 -18.87 -3.67 0.08
CA GLU A 125 -19.15 -4.86 0.88
C GLU A 125 -17.94 -5.21 1.78
N PRO A 126 -18.15 -5.56 3.06
CA PRO A 126 -17.09 -6.13 3.88
C PRO A 126 -16.59 -7.46 3.30
N PRO A 127 -15.30 -7.81 3.50
CA PRO A 127 -14.80 -9.10 3.06
C PRO A 127 -15.55 -10.24 3.77
N ALA A 128 -15.90 -11.29 3.03
CA ALA A 128 -16.66 -12.44 3.57
C ALA A 128 -15.96 -13.14 4.75
N SER A 129 -14.62 -13.08 4.78
CA SER A 129 -13.79 -13.60 5.87
C SER A 129 -13.83 -12.74 7.15
N VAL A 130 -14.19 -11.46 7.03
CA VAL A 130 -14.34 -10.53 8.17
C VAL A 130 -15.61 -9.68 8.01
N PRO A 131 -16.83 -10.27 8.08
CA PRO A 131 -18.08 -9.55 7.81
C PRO A 131 -18.34 -8.34 8.71
N GLN A 132 -17.77 -8.35 9.91
CA GLN A 132 -17.88 -7.25 10.88
C GLN A 132 -17.00 -6.03 10.55
N ARG A 133 -16.14 -6.10 9.52
CA ARG A 133 -15.29 -4.97 9.12
C ARG A 133 -16.15 -3.89 8.48
N THR A 134 -16.34 -2.79 9.19
CA THR A 134 -17.04 -1.60 8.68
C THR A 134 -16.07 -0.47 8.29
N SER A 135 -14.87 -0.45 8.85
CA SER A 135 -13.89 0.59 8.59
C SER A 135 -13.13 0.35 7.28
N ARG A 136 -12.81 1.43 6.58
CA ARG A 136 -11.80 1.41 5.50
C ARG A 136 -10.45 0.94 6.03
N TYR A 137 -9.65 0.35 5.16
CA TYR A 137 -8.32 -0.17 5.49
C TYR A 137 -7.36 0.97 5.79
N LYS A 138 -7.01 1.13 7.06
CA LYS A 138 -6.11 2.17 7.57
C LYS A 138 -4.82 1.57 8.07
N VAL A 139 -3.72 2.29 7.87
CA VAL A 139 -2.42 1.92 8.45
C VAL A 139 -2.11 2.72 9.71
N GLY A 140 -1.20 2.18 10.52
CA GLY A 140 -0.56 2.93 11.59
C GLY A 140 0.27 4.12 11.08
N PRO A 141 0.90 4.89 11.98
CA PRO A 141 1.77 5.99 11.60
C PRO A 141 2.89 5.53 10.64
N PRO A 142 2.98 6.10 9.42
CA PRO A 142 3.99 5.68 8.47
C PRO A 142 5.37 6.24 8.87
N GLY A 143 6.39 5.43 8.67
CA GLY A 143 7.78 5.77 8.97
C GLY A 143 8.72 5.34 7.84
N ARG A 144 9.97 5.80 7.92
CA ARG A 144 11.00 5.54 6.91
C ARG A 144 12.07 4.61 7.48
N LEU A 145 12.22 3.44 6.86
CA LEU A 145 13.34 2.55 7.09
C LEU A 145 14.53 3.05 6.25
N GLN A 146 15.70 3.19 6.86
CA GLN A 146 16.88 3.77 6.21
C GLN A 146 18.07 2.82 6.20
N LYS A 147 18.22 2.00 7.25
CA LYS A 147 19.29 1.02 7.33
C LYS A 147 18.80 -0.29 6.75
N GLU A 148 19.70 -0.98 6.05
CA GLU A 148 19.47 -2.31 5.51
C GLU A 148 18.96 -3.29 6.58
N ILE A 149 19.58 -3.32 7.76
CA ILE A 149 19.14 -4.19 8.87
C ILE A 149 17.69 -3.90 9.31
N ASP A 150 17.27 -2.64 9.33
CA ASP A 150 15.91 -2.26 9.71
C ASP A 150 14.93 -2.67 8.61
N ILE A 151 15.33 -2.52 7.33
CA ILE A 151 14.53 -2.94 6.17
C ILE A 151 14.35 -4.47 6.18
N MET A 152 15.43 -5.22 6.33
CA MET A 152 15.41 -6.69 6.38
C MET A 152 14.52 -7.18 7.51
N TYR A 153 14.70 -6.63 8.72
CA TYR A 153 13.89 -6.99 9.88
C TYR A 153 12.40 -6.70 9.63
N ASP A 154 12.05 -5.53 9.10
CA ASP A 154 10.66 -5.17 8.85
C ASP A 154 10.02 -6.08 7.79
N ILE A 155 10.76 -6.40 6.72
CA ILE A 155 10.32 -7.34 5.68
C ILE A 155 10.08 -8.72 6.27
N MET A 156 11.00 -9.25 7.07
CA MET A 156 10.91 -10.58 7.67
C MET A 156 9.76 -10.73 8.67
N GLN A 157 9.43 -9.65 9.39
CA GLN A 157 8.43 -9.71 10.47
C GLN A 157 7.04 -9.27 10.01
N SER A 158 6.97 -8.34 9.07
CA SER A 158 5.72 -7.65 8.73
C SER A 158 5.37 -7.69 7.26
N GLY A 159 6.22 -8.25 6.40
CA GLY A 159 6.01 -8.32 4.96
C GLY A 159 6.62 -7.18 4.16
N PRO A 160 6.40 -7.16 2.83
CA PRO A 160 7.05 -6.23 1.90
C PRO A 160 6.98 -4.75 2.30
N VAL A 161 7.95 -3.96 1.85
CA VAL A 161 8.00 -2.50 2.02
C VAL A 161 8.04 -1.84 0.64
N HIS A 162 7.61 -0.58 0.56
CA HIS A 162 7.85 0.21 -0.64
C HIS A 162 9.27 0.79 -0.63
N GLY A 163 10.01 0.58 -1.72
CA GLY A 163 11.33 1.18 -1.96
C GLY A 163 11.27 2.24 -3.06
N LYS A 164 12.06 3.31 -2.91
CA LYS A 164 12.29 4.29 -3.98
C LYS A 164 13.72 4.12 -4.51
N ASN A 165 13.86 3.79 -5.79
CA ASN A 165 15.17 3.78 -6.43
C ASN A 165 15.67 5.21 -6.61
N GLN A 166 16.70 5.60 -5.86
CA GLN A 166 17.31 6.94 -5.93
C GLN A 166 18.22 7.12 -7.15
N LYS A 167 18.47 6.05 -7.95
CA LYS A 167 19.40 6.05 -9.10
C LYS A 167 18.77 6.27 -10.48
N ALA A 168 17.46 6.53 -10.60
CA ALA A 168 16.81 6.63 -11.91
C ALA A 168 16.61 8.07 -12.44
N LEU A 169 17.02 9.11 -11.70
CA LEU A 169 16.69 10.52 -12.03
C LEU A 169 17.91 11.43 -12.26
N SER A 170 19.12 10.90 -12.43
CA SER A 170 20.34 11.71 -12.69
C SER A 170 20.96 11.53 -14.08
N HIS A 171 20.31 10.81 -15.00
CA HIS A 171 20.90 10.49 -16.31
C HIS A 171 19.97 10.73 -17.52
N LEU A 172 18.96 11.59 -17.39
CA LEU A 172 18.10 11.99 -18.53
C LEU A 172 18.16 13.48 -18.86
N GLU A 173 19.21 14.18 -18.42
CA GLU A 173 19.57 15.50 -18.95
C GLU A 173 20.99 15.44 -19.52
N THR A 174 21.10 14.98 -20.76
CA THR A 174 22.16 15.32 -21.73
C THR A 174 21.54 15.35 -23.11
#